data_AF-A0A935RXU5-F1
#
_entry.id   AF-A0A935RXU5-F1
#
_cell.length_a   1.000
_cell.length_b   1.000
_cell.length_c   1.000
_cell.angle_alpha   90.00
_cell.angle_beta   90.00
_cell.angle_gamma   90.00
#
_symmetry.space_group_name_H-M   'P 1'
#
loop_
_entity.id
_entity.type
_entity.pdbx_description
1 polymer ?
#
loop_
_entity_poly.entity_id
_entity_poly.type
_entity_poly.pdbx_seq_one_letter_code
_entity_poly.pdbx_strand_id
1 'polypeptide(L)'
;MILFIISCTQKVNVVELAEQFAELECKAIMLKDKRYVLADRLREIEMDTVTNRKELDSLNKIIILTKQESLSLADSIKTQLDDLFTHHLKDPSDRVAFNNHLRKVIETKGCMLH
;
A
#
# COMPACT_ATOMS: atom_id res chain seq x y z
N MET A 1 22.13 11.84 43.86
CA MET A 1 21.54 10.64 43.24
C MET A 1 21.06 11.05 41.86
N ILE A 2 21.88 10.84 40.83
CA ILE A 2 21.57 11.32 39.46
C ILE A 2 20.97 10.15 38.70
N LEU A 3 19.66 10.21 38.43
CA LEU A 3 18.96 9.30 37.53
C LEU A 3 19.49 9.54 36.11
N PHE A 4 20.35 8.64 35.62
CA PHE A 4 20.59 8.52 34.18
C PHE A 4 19.34 7.91 33.55
N ILE A 5 18.47 8.76 32.99
CA ILE A 5 17.47 8.33 32.03
C ILE A 5 18.25 7.97 30.76
N ILE A 6 18.66 6.71 30.66
CA ILE A 6 19.19 6.15 29.42
C ILE A 6 18.03 6.18 28.43
N SER A 7 18.00 7.25 27.64
CA SER A 7 17.16 7.32 26.45
C SER A 7 17.66 6.21 25.52
N CYS A 8 16.93 5.08 25.48
CA CYS A 8 17.01 4.16 24.37
C CYS A 8 16.55 4.92 23.12
N THR A 9 17.49 5.60 22.46
CA THR A 9 17.32 6.01 21.07
C THR A 9 17.45 4.74 20.24
N GLN A 10 16.33 4.00 20.15
CA GLN A 10 16.23 2.89 19.21
C GLN A 10 16.42 3.50 17.82
N LYS A 11 17.62 3.34 17.28
CA LYS A 11 18.00 3.89 15.98
C LYS A 11 17.09 3.22 14.96
N VAL A 12 16.18 4.00 14.39
CA VAL A 12 15.19 3.54 13.43
C VAL A 12 15.93 2.89 12.26
N ASN A 13 15.69 1.60 12.03
CA ASN A 13 16.33 0.86 10.94
C ASN A 13 15.62 1.21 9.63
N VAL A 14 16.18 2.17 8.90
CA VAL A 14 15.65 2.68 7.63
C VAL A 14 15.42 1.57 6.60
N VAL A 15 16.27 0.55 6.59
CA VAL A 15 16.17 -0.60 5.67
C VAL A 15 14.93 -1.42 5.96
N GLU A 16 14.76 -1.84 7.22
CA GLU A 16 13.62 -2.66 7.66
C GLU A 16 12.28 -1.95 7.44
N LEU A 17 12.22 -0.64 7.73
CA LEU A 17 11.02 0.15 7.45
C LEU A 17 10.72 0.22 5.96
N ALA A 18 11.73 0.47 5.13
CA ALA A 18 11.54 0.53 3.69
C ALA A 18 11.07 -0.82 3.12
N GLU A 19 11.50 -1.95 3.68
CA GLU A 19 10.97 -3.28 3.33
C GLU A 19 9.49 -3.43 3.71
N GLN A 20 9.09 -3.02 4.92
CA GLN A 20 7.70 -3.07 5.36
C GLN A 20 6.78 -2.20 4.48
N PHE A 21 7.20 -0.98 4.17
CA PHE A 21 6.44 -0.10 3.28
C PHE A 21 6.40 -0.63 1.85
N ALA A 22 7.47 -1.27 1.36
CA ALA A 22 7.46 -1.89 0.04
C ALA A 22 6.40 -3.00 -0.07
N GLU A 23 6.17 -3.78 0.99
CA GLU A 23 5.11 -4.80 1.01
C GLU A 23 3.71 -4.19 0.95
N LEU A 24 3.49 -3.10 1.69
CA LEU A 24 2.22 -2.37 1.65
C LEU A 24 1.98 -1.75 0.27
N GLU A 25 2.99 -1.13 -0.32
CA GLU A 25 2.95 -0.56 -1.67
C GLU A 25 2.69 -1.63 -2.74
N CYS A 26 3.39 -2.78 -2.67
CA CYS A 26 3.12 -3.90 -3.56
C CYS A 26 1.67 -4.38 -3.47
N LYS A 27 1.13 -4.50 -2.24
CA LYS A 27 -0.27 -4.88 -2.02
C LYS A 27 -1.24 -3.83 -2.58
N ALA A 28 -0.92 -2.54 -2.44
CA ALA A 28 -1.72 -1.45 -2.99
C ALA A 28 -1.76 -1.51 -4.53
N ILE A 29 -0.63 -1.80 -5.17
CA ILE A 29 -0.56 -1.98 -6.63
C ILE A 29 -1.40 -3.19 -7.07
N MET A 30 -1.28 -4.34 -6.40
CA MET A 30 -2.09 -5.52 -6.73
C MET A 30 -3.61 -5.26 -6.60
N LEU A 31 -4.02 -4.52 -5.57
CA LEU A 31 -5.43 -4.12 -5.40
C LEU A 31 -5.89 -3.15 -6.49
N LYS A 32 -5.03 -2.23 -6.92
CA LYS A 32 -5.28 -1.34 -8.05
C LYS A 32 -5.51 -2.14 -9.33
N ASP A 33 -4.64 -3.10 -9.62
CA ASP A 33 -4.73 -3.93 -10.84
C ASP A 33 -5.98 -4.82 -10.80
N LYS A 34 -6.29 -5.40 -9.64
CA LYS A 34 -7.54 -6.14 -9.43
C LYS A 34 -8.77 -5.27 -9.71
N ARG A 35 -8.75 -3.98 -9.36
CA ARG A 35 -9.87 -3.07 -9.67
C ARG A 35 -10.04 -2.87 -11.18
N TYR A 36 -8.96 -2.78 -11.95
CA TYR A 36 -9.04 -2.69 -13.42
C TYR A 36 -9.62 -3.97 -14.02
N VAL A 37 -9.11 -5.14 -13.62
CA VAL A 37 -9.61 -6.44 -14.08
C VAL A 37 -11.10 -6.62 -13.76
N LEU A 38 -11.53 -6.23 -12.56
CA LEU A 38 -12.95 -6.31 -12.18
C LEU A 38 -13.82 -5.33 -12.98
N ALA A 39 -13.31 -4.14 -13.30
CA ALA A 39 -14.02 -3.17 -14.13
C ALA A 39 -14.19 -3.65 -15.57
N ASP A 40 -13.18 -4.31 -16.14
CA ASP A 40 -13.27 -4.89 -17.48
C ASP A 40 -14.26 -6.06 -17.50
N ARG A 41 -14.20 -6.95 -16.50
CA ARG A 41 -15.17 -8.05 -16.37
C ARG A 41 -16.61 -7.57 -16.17
N LEU A 42 -16.79 -6.44 -15.48
CA LEU A 42 -18.12 -5.82 -15.34
C LEU A 42 -18.68 -5.41 -16.70
N ARG A 43 -17.86 -4.76 -17.54
CA ARG A 43 -18.27 -4.35 -18.90
C ARG A 43 -18.62 -5.55 -19.77
N GLU A 44 -17.84 -6.63 -19.70
CA GLU A 44 -18.12 -7.87 -20.44
C GLU A 44 -19.50 -8.44 -20.09
N ILE A 45 -19.82 -8.52 -18.80
CA ILE A 45 -21.12 -9.05 -18.32
C ILE A 45 -22.28 -8.11 -18.62
N GLU A 46 -22.07 -6.78 -18.56
CA GLU A 46 -23.06 -5.77 -18.93
C GLU A 46 -23.36 -5.77 -20.44
N MET A 47 -22.40 -6.16 -21.29
CA MET A 47 -22.61 -6.30 -22.73
C MET A 47 -23.41 -7.56 -23.08
N ASP A 48 -23.33 -8.61 -22.28
CA ASP A 48 -23.94 -9.94 -22.54
C ASP A 48 -25.41 -10.06 -22.05
N THR A 49 -26.17 -8.96 -22.02
CA THR A 49 -27.38 -8.82 -21.20
C THR A 49 -28.59 -9.68 -21.59
N VAL A 50 -29.00 -10.56 -20.65
CA VAL A 50 -30.32 -10.65 -19.97
C VAL A 50 -30.26 -11.69 -18.82
N THR A 51 -29.30 -12.63 -18.84
CA THR A 51 -29.40 -13.86 -18.01
C THR A 51 -28.56 -13.88 -16.71
N ASN A 52 -27.59 -12.97 -16.50
CA ASN A 52 -26.57 -13.12 -15.44
C ASN A 52 -26.68 -12.13 -14.26
N ARG A 53 -27.90 -11.75 -13.86
CA ARG A 53 -28.13 -10.81 -12.74
C ARG A 53 -27.45 -11.21 -11.42
N LYS A 54 -27.42 -12.51 -11.09
CA LYS A 54 -26.74 -13.02 -9.88
C LYS A 54 -25.22 -12.88 -9.96
N GLU A 55 -24.63 -13.08 -11.14
CA GLU A 55 -23.19 -12.89 -11.34
C GLU A 55 -22.83 -11.41 -11.26
N LEU A 56 -23.67 -10.54 -11.83
CA LEU A 56 -23.53 -9.09 -11.74
C LEU A 56 -23.59 -8.59 -10.28
N ASP A 57 -24.55 -9.06 -9.49
CA ASP A 57 -24.67 -8.69 -8.07
C ASP A 57 -23.46 -9.16 -7.26
N SER A 58 -22.97 -10.38 -7.52
CA SER A 58 -21.77 -10.92 -6.88
C SER A 58 -20.52 -10.11 -7.26
N LEU A 59 -20.34 -9.80 -8.54
CA LEU A 59 -19.21 -9.03 -9.04
C LEU A 59 -19.23 -7.60 -8.48
N ASN A 60 -20.40 -6.96 -8.44
CA ASN A 60 -20.55 -5.64 -7.84
C ASN A 60 -20.16 -5.62 -6.36
N LYS A 61 -20.52 -6.65 -5.60
CA LYS A 61 -20.07 -6.79 -4.21
C LYS A 61 -18.54 -6.90 -4.11
N ILE A 62 -17.91 -7.69 -4.97
CA ILE A 62 -16.44 -7.85 -5.02
C ILE A 62 -15.76 -6.53 -5.40
N ILE A 63 -16.32 -5.78 -6.36
CA ILE A 63 -15.83 -4.46 -6.78
C ILE A 63 -15.87 -3.48 -5.61
N ILE A 64 -16.99 -3.39 -4.90
CA ILE A 64 -17.16 -2.50 -3.75
C ILE A 64 -16.16 -2.85 -2.65
N LEU A 65 -16.04 -4.13 -2.29
CA LEU A 65 -15.09 -4.59 -1.27
C LEU A 65 -13.65 -4.31 -1.67
N THR A 66 -13.26 -4.65 -2.90
CA THR A 66 -11.89 -4.41 -3.40
C THR A 66 -11.57 -2.90 -3.44
N LYS A 67 -12.55 -2.06 -3.79
CA LYS A 67 -12.40 -0.60 -3.72
C LYS A 67 -12.19 -0.12 -2.29
N GLN A 68 -12.98 -0.61 -1.33
CA GLN A 68 -12.83 -0.25 0.08
C GLN A 68 -11.47 -0.68 0.64
N GLU A 69 -11.04 -1.91 0.35
CA GLU A 69 -9.72 -2.43 0.75
C GLU A 69 -8.58 -1.59 0.14
N SER A 70 -8.68 -1.26 -1.15
CA SER A 70 -7.71 -0.43 -1.86
C SER A 70 -7.57 0.96 -1.26
N LEU A 71 -8.70 1.62 -0.97
CA LEU A 71 -8.70 2.96 -0.37
C LEU A 71 -8.20 2.94 1.08
N SER A 72 -8.69 1.99 1.88
CA SER A 72 -8.27 1.85 3.27
C SER A 72 -6.77 1.56 3.40
N LEU A 73 -6.20 0.76 2.50
CA LEU A 73 -4.76 0.50 2.47
C LEU A 73 -3.98 1.77 2.09
N ALA A 74 -4.42 2.51 1.07
CA ALA A 74 -3.77 3.76 0.66
C ALA A 74 -3.79 4.81 1.78
N ASP A 75 -4.92 4.97 2.46
CA ASP A 75 -5.05 5.87 3.61
C ASP A 75 -4.13 5.42 4.75
N SER A 76 -4.06 4.11 5.03
CA SER A 76 -3.17 3.56 6.05
C SER A 76 -1.69 3.78 5.73
N ILE A 77 -1.26 3.55 4.49
CA ILE A 77 0.12 3.83 4.05
C ILE A 77 0.43 5.31 4.24
N LYS A 78 -0.46 6.20 3.81
CA LYS A 78 -0.29 7.64 3.97
C LYS A 78 -0.13 8.03 5.45
N THR A 79 -1.04 7.59 6.31
CA THR A 79 -0.97 7.89 7.76
C THR A 79 0.33 7.38 8.38
N GLN A 80 0.77 6.17 8.01
CA GLN A 80 2.02 5.60 8.52
C GLN A 80 3.26 6.34 7.98
N LEU A 81 3.28 6.78 6.72
CA LEU A 81 4.36 7.61 6.17
C LEU A 81 4.41 8.99 6.82
N ASP A 82 3.24 9.62 7.03
CA ASP A 82 3.14 10.92 7.68
C ASP A 82 3.68 10.85 9.11
N ASP A 83 3.30 9.80 9.87
CA ASP A 83 3.81 9.54 11.21
C ASP A 83 5.33 9.28 11.19
N LEU A 84 5.79 8.44 10.28
CA LEU A 84 7.20 8.10 10.12
C LEU A 84 8.05 9.35 9.84
N PHE A 85 7.64 10.19 8.88
CA PHE A 85 8.40 11.39 8.53
C PHE A 85 8.30 12.48 9.59
N THR A 86 7.19 12.57 10.31
CA THR A 86 7.00 13.58 11.36
C THR A 86 7.77 13.22 12.64
N HIS A 87 7.78 11.95 13.03
CA HIS A 87 8.26 11.53 14.34
C HIS A 87 9.58 10.76 14.31
N HIS A 88 9.89 10.03 13.24
CA HIS A 88 10.98 9.05 13.20
C HIS A 88 12.11 9.38 12.21
N LEU A 89 11.78 9.90 11.03
CA LEU A 89 12.73 10.28 9.98
C LEU A 89 12.70 11.80 9.79
N LYS A 90 13.12 12.55 10.81
CA LYS A 90 13.12 14.04 10.75
C LYS A 90 14.26 14.58 9.88
N ASP A 91 15.37 13.85 9.79
CA ASP A 91 16.51 14.26 8.99
C ASP A 91 16.22 14.05 7.48
N PRO A 92 16.44 15.07 6.63
CA PRO A 92 16.26 14.95 5.20
C PRO A 92 17.08 13.81 4.55
N SER A 93 18.29 13.55 5.05
CA SER A 93 19.16 12.49 4.52
C SER A 93 18.60 11.09 4.78
N ASP A 94 18.02 10.86 5.96
CA ASP A 94 17.35 9.61 6.30
C ASP A 94 16.08 9.39 5.47
N ARG A 95 15.32 10.46 5.17
CA ARG A 95 14.16 10.39 4.26
C ARG A 95 14.59 10.01 2.84
N VAL A 96 15.69 10.57 2.34
CA VAL A 96 16.24 10.21 1.03
C VAL A 96 16.71 8.76 1.01
N ALA A 97 17.41 8.31 2.05
CA ALA A 97 17.85 6.92 2.18
C ALA A 97 16.65 5.95 2.21
N PHE A 98 15.61 6.28 2.99
CA PHE A 98 14.36 5.52 3.05
C PHE A 98 13.70 5.42 1.67
N ASN A 99 13.47 6.55 0.99
CA ASN A 99 12.81 6.57 -0.31
C ASN A 99 13.60 5.80 -1.38
N ASN A 100 14.93 5.93 -1.39
CA ASN A 100 15.79 5.20 -2.31
C ASN A 100 15.72 3.68 -2.05
N HIS A 101 15.71 3.28 -0.79
CA HIS A 101 15.61 1.86 -0.43
C HIS A 101 14.22 1.31 -0.76
N LEU A 102 13.16 2.03 -0.40
CA LEU A 102 11.77 1.68 -0.70
C LEU A 102 11.60 1.44 -2.20
N ARG A 103 12.06 2.39 -3.03
CA ARG A 103 12.03 2.25 -4.49
C ARG A 103 12.77 1.00 -4.96
N LYS A 104 13.99 0.78 -4.48
CA LYS A 104 14.80 -0.39 -4.86
C LYS A 104 14.11 -1.70 -4.48
N VAL A 105 13.50 -1.77 -3.29
CA VAL A 105 12.79 -2.98 -2.84
C VAL A 105 11.55 -3.22 -3.69
N ILE A 106 10.77 -2.18 -4.00
CA ILE A 106 9.61 -2.30 -4.88
C ILE A 106 10.02 -2.79 -6.29
N GLU A 107 11.08 -2.22 -6.86
CA GLU A 107 11.64 -2.64 -8.15
C GLU A 107 12.12 -4.10 -8.10
N THR A 108 12.82 -4.50 -7.03
CA THR A 108 13.32 -5.87 -6.84
C THR A 108 12.18 -6.88 -6.65
N LYS A 109 11.13 -6.51 -5.93
CA LYS A 109 9.93 -7.33 -5.74
C LYS A 109 9.09 -7.44 -7.03
N GLY A 110 9.33 -6.60 -8.03
CA GLY A 110 8.67 -6.67 -9.34
C GLY A 110 7.18 -6.34 -9.29
N CYS A 111 6.73 -5.61 -8.27
CA CYS A 111 5.31 -5.31 -8.07
C CYS A 111 4.85 -4.04 -8.81
N MET A 112 5.76 -3.26 -9.41
CA MET A 112 5.40 -2.29 -10.44
C MET A 112 5.36 -2.99 -11.81
N LEU A 113 4.16 -3.19 -12.36
CA LEU A 113 4.00 -3.52 -13.77
C LEU A 113 4.16 -2.24 -14.60
N HIS A 114 5.04 -2.30 -15.60
CA HIS A 114 5.31 -1.22 -16.56
C HIS A 114 4.05 -0.77 -17.31
#